data_AF-A0A553ALW8-F1
#
_entry.id   AF-A0A553ALW8-F1
#
_cell.length_a   1.000
_cell.length_b   1.000
_cell.length_c   1.000
_cell.angle_alpha   90.00
_cell.angle_beta   90.00
_cell.angle_gamma   90.00
#
_symmetry.space_group_name_H-M   'P 1'
#
loop_
_entity.id
_entity.type
_entity.pdbx_description
1 polymer ?
#
loop_
_entity_poly.entity_id
_entity_poly.type
_entity_poly.pdbx_seq_one_letter_code
_entity_poly.pdbx_strand_id
1 'polypeptide(L)'
;MRDNFDRCLRAVLAHESGWADHPSDPGGATMKGITIGTYRAWKGRTVSKTELRNISDAEVSEIYRKNYWDNVRGDDLPSGLDLVAFDAAVNSGVSRGAKWLQGAVGAAADGAVGPNTVSAARAADPFRAVNAACDARLQFLHRLKTWPTFGKGWSRRVAEVREMALSMAFQANVIPPAGPNTPIGEPFAVTNPLATFFAALARILGNIFGGK
;
A
#
# COMPACT_ATOMS: atom_id res chain seq x y z
N MET A 1 6.06 -10.65 -4.93
CA MET A 1 7.03 -10.64 -6.07
C MET A 1 8.20 -9.79 -5.62
N ARG A 2 9.44 -10.22 -5.87
CA ARG A 2 10.67 -9.58 -5.34
C ARG A 2 10.86 -8.09 -5.73
N ASP A 3 10.06 -7.57 -6.66
CA ASP A 3 10.31 -6.24 -7.28
C ASP A 3 9.25 -5.17 -6.95
N ASN A 4 8.30 -5.43 -6.05
CA ASN A 4 7.25 -4.44 -5.73
C ASN A 4 7.67 -3.41 -4.66
N PHE A 5 8.75 -3.64 -3.91
CA PHE A 5 9.11 -2.80 -2.77
C PHE A 5 9.22 -1.31 -3.14
N ASP A 6 9.97 -0.95 -4.17
CA ASP A 6 10.16 0.46 -4.54
C ASP A 6 8.85 1.13 -4.97
N ARG A 7 7.97 0.37 -5.65
CA ARG A 7 6.63 0.84 -6.03
C ARG A 7 5.77 1.07 -4.79
N CYS A 8 5.78 0.15 -3.84
CA CYS A 8 5.04 0.27 -2.58
C CYS A 8 5.60 1.37 -1.68
N LEU A 9 6.92 1.52 -1.61
CA LEU A 9 7.60 2.56 -0.83
C LEU A 9 7.21 3.94 -1.33
N ARG A 10 7.21 4.18 -2.65
CA ARG A 10 6.74 5.45 -3.21
C ARG A 10 5.30 5.76 -2.83
N ALA A 11 4.41 4.76 -2.86
CA ALA A 11 3.02 4.93 -2.48
C ALA A 11 2.86 5.29 -1.00
N VAL A 12 3.56 4.57 -0.11
CA VAL A 12 3.55 4.85 1.33
C VAL A 12 4.09 6.24 1.61
N LEU A 13 5.24 6.60 1.05
CA LEU A 13 5.89 7.90 1.29
C LEU A 13 5.08 9.08 0.74
N ALA A 14 4.21 8.89 -0.25
CA ALA A 14 3.31 9.93 -0.74
C ALA A 14 2.33 10.43 0.35
N HIS A 15 2.05 9.61 1.37
CA HIS A 15 1.23 9.98 2.51
C HIS A 15 2.03 10.51 3.71
N GLU A 16 3.35 10.31 3.71
CA GLU A 16 4.21 10.75 4.80
C GLU A 16 4.55 12.23 4.63
N SER A 17 4.35 13.01 5.68
CA SER A 17 4.76 14.40 5.69
C SER A 17 6.30 14.53 5.70
N GLY A 18 6.80 15.71 5.34
CA GLY A 18 8.22 16.04 5.41
C GLY A 18 8.73 16.19 6.86
N TRP A 19 9.31 17.34 7.17
CA TRP A 19 9.85 17.64 8.49
C TRP A 19 8.75 18.01 9.49
N ALA A 20 8.77 17.40 10.67
CA ALA A 20 7.97 17.79 11.82
C ALA A 20 8.84 17.75 13.10
N ASP A 21 8.67 18.74 13.98
CA ASP A 21 9.39 18.81 15.26
C ASP A 21 8.55 19.66 16.23
N HIS A 22 7.65 19.01 16.98
CA HIS A 22 6.78 19.69 17.92
C HIS A 22 7.28 19.48 19.36
N PRO A 23 7.46 20.53 20.19
CA PRO A 23 8.00 20.41 21.54
C PRO A 23 7.24 19.45 22.46
N SER A 24 5.93 19.30 22.26
CA SER A 24 5.07 18.38 23.01
C SER A 24 4.93 16.98 22.39
N ASP A 25 5.60 16.70 21.27
CA ASP A 25 5.56 15.37 20.64
C ASP A 25 6.60 14.45 21.31
N PRO A 26 6.18 13.37 21.99
CA PRO A 26 7.10 12.42 22.61
C PRO A 26 7.98 11.68 21.59
N GLY A 27 7.57 11.61 20.32
CA GLY A 27 8.38 11.05 19.23
C GLY A 27 9.52 11.97 18.78
N GLY A 28 9.42 13.27 19.09
CA GLY A 28 10.38 14.29 18.71
C GLY A 28 10.48 14.52 17.20
N ALA A 29 11.59 15.11 16.78
CA ALA A 29 11.86 15.41 15.37
C ALA A 29 11.66 14.19 14.46
N THR A 30 10.93 14.38 13.36
CA THR A 30 10.55 13.36 12.39
C THR A 30 10.76 13.87 10.98
N MET A 31 11.32 13.03 10.11
CA MET A 31 11.48 13.31 8.68
C MET A 31 11.00 12.09 7.87
N LYS A 32 10.08 12.29 6.93
CA LYS A 32 9.53 11.20 6.08
C LYS A 32 9.04 10.00 6.92
N GLY A 33 8.32 10.27 8.01
CA GLY A 33 7.83 9.24 8.94
C GLY A 33 8.88 8.60 9.86
N ILE A 34 10.16 8.96 9.74
CA ILE A 34 11.25 8.41 10.58
C ILE A 34 11.55 9.39 11.72
N THR A 35 11.30 8.95 12.96
CA THR A 35 11.63 9.72 14.16
C THR A 35 13.13 9.74 14.42
N ILE A 36 13.61 10.73 15.15
CA ILE A 36 15.01 10.81 15.58
C ILE A 36 15.44 9.61 16.43
N GLY A 37 14.52 9.02 17.19
CA GLY A 37 14.75 7.79 17.95
C GLY A 37 15.01 6.60 17.03
N THR A 38 14.14 6.39 16.04
CA THR A 38 14.30 5.34 15.02
C THR A 38 15.61 5.52 14.26
N TYR A 39 15.93 6.75 13.85
CA TYR A 39 17.15 7.00 13.08
C TYR A 39 18.42 6.78 13.90
N ARG A 40 18.44 7.19 15.19
CA ARG A 40 19.56 6.89 16.10
C ARG A 40 19.76 5.39 16.31
N ALA A 41 18.67 4.65 16.52
CA ALA A 41 18.73 3.19 16.65
C ALA A 41 19.29 2.55 15.37
N TRP A 42 18.90 3.06 14.20
CA TRP A 42 19.42 2.58 12.92
C TRP A 42 20.91 2.91 12.70
N LYS A 43 21.36 4.14 13.02
CA LYS A 43 22.78 4.51 12.92
C LYS A 43 23.66 3.85 14.00
N GLY A 44 23.07 3.35 15.08
CA GLY A 44 23.82 2.83 16.24
C GLY A 44 24.59 3.91 17.01
N ARG A 45 24.22 5.18 16.83
CA ARG A 45 24.86 6.33 17.52
C ARG A 45 23.89 7.47 17.73
N THR A 46 24.32 8.47 18.47
CA THR A 46 23.62 9.75 18.53
C THR A 46 23.63 10.43 17.15
N VAL A 47 22.51 11.09 16.86
CA VAL A 47 22.26 11.78 15.58
C VAL A 47 21.61 13.13 15.88
N SER A 48 22.02 14.16 15.13
CA SER A 48 21.47 15.52 15.24
C SER A 48 20.16 15.66 14.45
N LYS A 49 19.37 16.68 14.77
CA LYS A 49 18.15 17.03 14.02
C LYS A 49 18.47 17.40 12.56
N THR A 50 19.58 18.09 12.32
CA THR A 50 20.05 18.45 10.98
C THR A 50 20.39 17.21 10.15
N GLU A 51 21.05 16.24 10.75
CA GLU A 51 21.39 14.99 10.07
C GLU A 51 20.12 14.19 9.73
N LEU A 52 19.13 14.11 10.63
CA LEU A 52 17.83 13.51 10.32
C LEU A 52 17.10 14.25 9.18
N ARG A 53 17.15 15.59 9.19
CA ARG A 53 16.51 16.40 8.14
C ARG A 53 17.15 16.18 6.76
N ASN A 54 18.41 15.76 6.72
CA ASN A 54 19.15 15.45 5.50
C ASN A 54 19.28 13.94 5.25
N ILE A 55 18.40 13.12 5.85
CA ILE A 55 18.39 11.67 5.61
C ILE A 55 18.23 11.38 4.11
N SER A 56 19.10 10.52 3.59
CA SER A 56 19.10 10.17 2.17
C SER A 56 17.93 9.25 1.81
N ASP A 57 17.50 9.25 0.55
CA ASP A 57 16.46 8.33 0.07
C ASP A 57 16.87 6.86 0.20
N ALA A 58 18.18 6.57 0.09
CA ALA A 58 18.72 5.23 0.32
C ALA A 58 18.53 4.79 1.78
N GLU A 59 18.89 5.64 2.75
CA GLU A 59 18.68 5.34 4.18
C GLU A 59 17.20 5.21 4.52
N VAL A 60 16.34 6.08 3.98
CA VAL A 60 14.87 5.95 4.12
C VAL A 60 14.41 4.59 3.60
N SER A 61 14.83 4.21 2.39
CA SER A 61 14.48 2.95 1.76
C SER A 61 14.89 1.74 2.61
N GLU A 62 16.13 1.72 3.09
CA GLU A 62 16.64 0.64 3.94
C GLU A 62 15.90 0.54 5.29
N ILE A 63 15.61 1.68 5.92
CA ILE A 63 14.86 1.73 7.18
C ILE A 63 13.45 1.18 6.98
N TYR A 64 12.75 1.61 5.93
CA TYR A 64 11.40 1.14 5.64
C TYR A 64 11.36 -0.35 5.29
N ARG A 65 12.36 -0.83 4.53
CA ARG A 65 12.50 -2.24 4.20
C ARG A 65 12.63 -3.07 5.47
N LYS A 66 13.66 -2.78 6.28
CA LYS A 66 13.99 -3.54 7.49
C LYS A 66 12.90 -3.48 8.56
N ASN A 67 12.34 -2.30 8.80
CA ASN A 67 11.42 -2.11 9.92
C ASN A 67 9.98 -2.54 9.59
N TYR A 68 9.60 -2.57 8.32
CA TYR A 68 8.22 -2.86 7.94
C TYR A 68 8.10 -3.91 6.84
N TRP A 69 8.71 -3.71 5.67
CA TRP A 69 8.53 -4.60 4.51
C TRP A 69 8.94 -6.05 4.80
N ASP A 70 10.13 -6.25 5.37
CA ASP A 70 10.65 -7.57 5.66
C ASP A 70 9.84 -8.25 6.76
N ASN A 71 9.36 -7.48 7.75
CA ASN A 71 8.55 -7.99 8.86
C ASN A 71 7.13 -8.41 8.43
N VAL A 72 6.61 -7.86 7.33
CA VAL A 72 5.38 -8.37 6.69
C VAL A 72 5.66 -9.34 5.55
N ARG A 73 6.92 -9.72 5.34
CA ARG A 73 7.39 -10.56 4.23
C ARG A 73 6.86 -10.07 2.87
N GLY A 74 6.95 -8.77 2.62
CA GLY A 74 6.37 -8.14 1.42
C GLY A 74 6.82 -8.82 0.11
N ASP A 75 8.06 -9.28 0.02
CA ASP A 75 8.58 -9.99 -1.16
C ASP A 75 7.84 -11.30 -1.47
N ASP A 76 7.33 -11.97 -0.43
CA ASP A 76 6.68 -13.28 -0.50
C ASP A 76 5.17 -13.20 -0.78
N LEU A 77 4.57 -12.03 -0.56
CA LEU A 77 3.14 -11.80 -0.72
C LEU A 77 2.76 -11.57 -2.21
N PRO A 78 1.50 -11.88 -2.58
CA PRO A 78 0.97 -11.51 -3.89
C PRO A 78 0.93 -10.00 -4.08
N SER A 79 1.10 -9.56 -5.33
CA SER A 79 1.00 -8.16 -5.73
C SER A 79 -0.34 -7.56 -5.31
N GLY A 80 -0.31 -6.43 -4.62
CA GLY A 80 -1.47 -5.78 -4.02
C GLY A 80 -1.61 -6.07 -2.52
N LEU A 81 -1.48 -7.34 -2.11
CA LEU A 81 -1.49 -7.70 -0.69
C LEU A 81 -0.20 -7.27 0.03
N ASP A 82 0.91 -7.24 -0.69
CA ASP A 82 2.18 -6.66 -0.25
C ASP A 82 2.04 -5.18 0.14
N LEU A 83 1.43 -4.35 -0.72
CA LEU A 83 1.15 -2.94 -0.45
C LEU A 83 0.22 -2.76 0.75
N VAL A 84 -0.88 -3.54 0.80
CA VAL A 84 -1.87 -3.45 1.89
C VAL A 84 -1.22 -3.75 3.24
N ALA A 85 -0.44 -4.83 3.32
CA ALA A 85 0.24 -5.22 4.55
C ALA A 85 1.32 -4.21 4.95
N PHE A 86 2.11 -3.72 3.98
CA PHE A 86 3.19 -2.78 4.22
C PHE A 86 2.69 -1.40 4.67
N ASP A 87 1.73 -0.79 3.98
CA ASP A 87 1.18 0.51 4.39
C ASP A 87 0.48 0.41 5.77
N ALA A 88 -0.24 -0.68 6.01
CA ALA A 88 -0.84 -0.92 7.32
C ALA A 88 0.20 -1.07 8.43
N ALA A 89 1.31 -1.77 8.17
CA ALA A 89 2.41 -1.91 9.11
C ALA A 89 3.06 -0.56 9.47
N VAL A 90 3.26 0.30 8.47
CA VAL A 90 3.81 1.65 8.67
C VAL A 90 2.86 2.51 9.50
N ASN A 91 1.57 2.53 9.15
CA ASN A 91 0.62 3.44 9.75
C ASN A 91 0.03 2.96 11.09
N SER A 92 0.03 1.66 11.34
CA SER A 92 -0.67 1.04 12.46
C SER A 92 0.14 -0.02 13.21
N GLY A 93 1.40 -0.20 12.85
CA GLY A 93 2.32 -1.17 13.42
C GLY A 93 2.25 -2.54 12.73
N VAL A 94 3.42 -3.18 12.58
CA VAL A 94 3.61 -4.47 11.89
C VAL A 94 2.59 -5.52 12.32
N SER A 95 2.46 -5.76 13.63
CA SER A 95 1.58 -6.81 14.14
C SER A 95 0.10 -6.57 13.77
N ARG A 96 -0.35 -5.31 13.79
CA ARG A 96 -1.74 -4.98 13.45
C ARG A 96 -1.99 -5.10 11.95
N GLY A 97 -1.06 -4.61 11.12
CA GLY A 97 -1.12 -4.79 9.67
C GLY A 97 -1.14 -6.26 9.26
N ALA A 98 -0.28 -7.08 9.88
CA ALA A 98 -0.26 -8.53 9.69
C ALA A 98 -1.60 -9.19 10.07
N LYS A 99 -2.24 -8.78 11.18
CA LYS A 99 -3.54 -9.33 11.60
C LYS A 99 -4.67 -9.02 10.62
N TRP A 100 -4.68 -7.82 10.02
CA TRP A 100 -5.67 -7.49 8.99
C TRP A 100 -5.48 -8.33 7.73
N LEU A 101 -4.24 -8.52 7.29
CA LEU A 101 -3.92 -9.46 6.20
C LEU A 101 -4.37 -10.88 6.55
N GLN A 102 -3.97 -11.40 7.72
CA GLN A 102 -4.30 -12.74 8.16
C GLN A 102 -5.80 -13.00 8.19
N GLY A 103 -6.58 -12.09 8.79
CA GLY A 103 -8.04 -12.19 8.80
C GLY A 103 -8.64 -12.17 7.39
N ALA A 104 -8.11 -11.35 6.48
CA ALA A 104 -8.60 -11.24 5.11
C ALA A 104 -8.34 -12.50 4.26
N VAL A 105 -7.27 -13.25 4.55
CA VAL A 105 -6.90 -14.48 3.84
C VAL A 105 -7.30 -15.76 4.58
N GLY A 106 -7.98 -15.64 5.73
CA GLY A 106 -8.42 -16.77 6.54
C GLY A 106 -7.31 -17.49 7.32
N ALA A 107 -6.16 -16.84 7.55
CA ALA A 107 -5.09 -17.35 8.39
C ALA A 107 -5.30 -17.00 9.88
N ALA A 108 -4.59 -17.70 10.76
CA ALA A 108 -4.56 -17.34 12.18
C ALA A 108 -4.01 -15.92 12.38
N ALA A 109 -4.75 -15.06 13.09
CA ALA A 109 -4.41 -13.66 13.30
C ALA A 109 -3.43 -13.45 14.48
N ASP A 110 -2.27 -14.10 14.43
CA ASP A 110 -1.22 -13.99 15.45
C ASP A 110 -0.37 -12.70 15.34
N GLY A 111 -0.43 -12.02 14.19
CA GLY A 111 0.33 -10.81 13.90
C GLY A 111 1.77 -11.03 13.43
N ALA A 112 2.15 -12.26 13.09
CA ALA A 112 3.42 -12.58 12.44
C ALA A 112 3.15 -13.18 11.05
N VAL A 113 3.69 -12.56 9.98
CA VAL A 113 3.53 -13.12 8.63
C VAL A 113 4.49 -14.31 8.48
N GLY A 114 3.99 -15.52 8.78
CA GLY A 114 4.71 -16.77 8.61
C GLY A 114 4.40 -17.49 7.29
N PRO A 115 4.99 -18.67 7.03
CA PRO A 115 4.74 -19.47 5.83
C PRO A 115 3.25 -19.79 5.60
N ASN A 116 2.50 -20.04 6.69
CA ASN A 116 1.06 -20.31 6.61
C ASN A 116 0.27 -19.09 6.12
N THR A 117 0.59 -17.88 6.61
CA THR A 117 -0.02 -16.63 6.13
C THR A 117 0.29 -16.41 4.66
N VAL A 118 1.54 -16.62 4.24
CA VAL A 118 1.94 -16.49 2.83
C VAL A 118 1.21 -17.49 1.93
N SER A 119 1.09 -18.74 2.37
CA SER A 119 0.36 -19.78 1.64
C SER A 119 -1.13 -19.41 1.49
N ALA A 120 -1.77 -18.97 2.58
CA ALA A 120 -3.16 -18.54 2.56
C ALA A 120 -3.36 -17.32 1.63
N ALA A 121 -2.44 -16.34 1.68
CA ALA A 121 -2.48 -15.17 0.81
C ALA A 121 -2.37 -15.54 -0.67
N ARG A 122 -1.51 -16.50 -1.04
CA ARG A 122 -1.38 -16.98 -2.42
C ARG A 122 -2.59 -17.77 -2.93
N ALA A 123 -3.31 -18.44 -2.03
CA ALA A 123 -4.50 -19.20 -2.36
C ALA A 123 -5.79 -18.35 -2.38
N ALA A 124 -5.77 -17.18 -1.76
CA ALA A 124 -6.93 -16.29 -1.67
C ALA A 124 -7.21 -15.58 -3.01
N ASP A 125 -8.49 -15.27 -3.25
CA ASP A 125 -8.85 -14.29 -4.28
C ASP A 125 -8.27 -12.92 -3.88
N PRO A 126 -7.36 -12.33 -4.69
CA PRO A 126 -6.62 -11.14 -4.28
C PRO A 126 -7.52 -9.91 -4.16
N PHE A 127 -8.56 -9.80 -4.98
CA PHE A 127 -9.47 -8.65 -4.93
C PHE A 127 -10.32 -8.67 -3.66
N ARG A 128 -10.86 -9.83 -3.29
CA ARG A 128 -11.60 -10.02 -2.03
C ARG A 128 -10.70 -9.80 -0.82
N ALA A 129 -9.48 -10.35 -0.84
CA ALA A 129 -8.54 -10.20 0.26
C ALA A 129 -8.09 -8.75 0.46
N VAL A 130 -7.77 -8.01 -0.62
CA VAL A 130 -7.44 -6.58 -0.54
C VAL A 130 -8.59 -5.78 0.08
N ASN A 131 -9.83 -5.97 -0.42
CA ASN A 131 -10.99 -5.27 0.11
C ASN A 131 -11.22 -5.59 1.59
N ALA A 132 -11.19 -6.87 1.97
CA ALA A 132 -11.41 -7.30 3.34
C ALA A 132 -10.37 -6.74 4.32
N ALA A 133 -9.08 -6.73 3.95
CA ALA A 133 -8.04 -6.16 4.80
C ALA A 133 -8.19 -4.64 4.95
N CYS A 134 -8.50 -3.92 3.86
CA CYS A 134 -8.75 -2.47 3.92
C CYS A 134 -10.01 -2.13 4.74
N ASP A 135 -11.08 -2.93 4.63
CA ASP A 135 -12.30 -2.76 5.43
C ASP A 135 -12.03 -2.99 6.92
N ALA A 136 -11.30 -4.07 7.27
CA ALA A 136 -10.93 -4.36 8.66
C ALA A 136 -10.08 -3.22 9.27
N ARG A 137 -9.16 -2.65 8.48
CA ARG A 137 -8.40 -1.46 8.87
C ARG A 137 -9.31 -0.27 9.11
N LEU A 138 -10.17 0.08 8.16
CA LEU A 138 -11.04 1.24 8.25
C LEU A 138 -11.99 1.13 9.46
N GLN A 139 -12.57 -0.04 9.69
CA GLN A 139 -13.38 -0.33 10.88
C GLN A 139 -12.62 -0.11 12.18
N PHE A 140 -11.34 -0.50 12.25
CA PHE A 140 -10.51 -0.22 13.41
C PHE A 140 -10.30 1.29 13.60
N LEU A 141 -9.95 2.01 12.53
CA LEU A 141 -9.68 3.44 12.57
C LEU A 141 -10.91 4.25 13.02
N HIS A 142 -12.10 3.87 12.57
CA HIS A 142 -13.37 4.46 13.00
C HIS A 142 -13.62 4.42 14.51
N ARG A 143 -13.02 3.44 15.21
CA ARG A 143 -13.17 3.29 16.68
C ARG A 143 -12.15 4.10 17.48
N LEU A 144 -11.20 4.77 16.83
CA LEU A 144 -10.21 5.58 17.52
C LEU A 144 -10.85 6.87 18.03
N LYS A 145 -10.54 7.26 19.27
CA LYS A 145 -11.03 8.51 19.88
C LYS A 145 -10.67 9.76 19.06
N THR A 146 -9.58 9.68 18.31
CA THR A 146 -9.03 10.72 17.43
C THR A 146 -9.65 10.74 16.02
N TRP A 147 -10.58 9.85 15.72
CA TRP A 147 -11.30 9.80 14.44
C TRP A 147 -11.96 11.12 14.02
N PRO A 148 -12.65 11.88 14.90
CA PRO A 148 -13.27 13.14 14.50
C PRO A 148 -12.29 14.16 13.92
N THR A 149 -11.01 14.09 14.34
CA THR A 149 -9.96 15.01 13.89
C THR A 149 -9.27 14.53 12.61
N PHE A 150 -8.87 13.26 12.54
CA PHE A 150 -8.00 12.76 11.47
C PHE A 150 -8.68 11.77 10.51
N GLY A 151 -9.91 11.34 10.81
CA GLY A 151 -10.60 10.27 10.10
C GLY A 151 -10.74 10.51 8.60
N LYS A 152 -10.95 11.76 8.18
CA LYS A 152 -11.00 12.11 6.74
C LYS A 152 -9.69 11.77 6.02
N GLY A 153 -8.55 12.11 6.61
CA GLY A 153 -7.23 11.81 6.04
C GLY A 153 -6.94 10.30 6.03
N TRP A 154 -7.31 9.61 7.11
CA TRP A 154 -7.16 8.16 7.20
C TRP A 154 -8.03 7.40 6.21
N SER A 155 -9.30 7.76 6.07
CA SER A 155 -10.20 7.17 5.06
C SER A 155 -9.64 7.35 3.65
N ARG A 156 -9.13 8.54 3.33
CA ARG A 156 -8.53 8.83 2.04
C ARG A 156 -7.29 7.95 1.78
N ARG A 157 -6.36 7.85 2.73
CA ARG A 157 -5.18 6.97 2.61
C ARG A 157 -5.59 5.52 2.38
N VAL A 158 -6.55 5.00 3.13
CA VAL A 158 -7.03 3.61 2.96
C VAL A 158 -7.67 3.39 1.59
N ALA A 159 -8.42 4.37 1.07
CA ALA A 159 -9.03 4.30 -0.26
C ALA A 159 -7.96 4.32 -1.38
N GLU A 160 -6.99 5.24 -1.31
CA GLU A 160 -5.90 5.35 -2.29
C GLU A 160 -5.03 4.07 -2.30
N VAL A 161 -4.71 3.52 -1.12
CA VAL A 161 -4.02 2.22 -0.99
C VAL A 161 -4.84 1.08 -1.59
N ARG A 162 -6.16 1.04 -1.33
CA ARG A 162 -7.05 0.01 -1.87
C ARG A 162 -7.08 0.04 -3.40
N GLU A 163 -7.28 1.22 -4.00
CA GLU A 163 -7.32 1.39 -5.44
C GLU A 163 -6.00 0.94 -6.09
N MET A 164 -4.87 1.37 -5.55
CA MET A 164 -3.56 0.98 -6.06
C MET A 164 -3.31 -0.53 -5.89
N ALA A 165 -3.67 -1.12 -4.75
CA ALA A 165 -3.51 -2.54 -4.50
C ALA A 165 -4.36 -3.41 -5.43
N LEU A 166 -5.61 -3.01 -5.71
CA LEU A 166 -6.47 -3.69 -6.67
C LEU A 166 -5.91 -3.59 -8.10
N SER A 167 -5.35 -2.44 -8.47
CA SER A 167 -4.67 -2.26 -9.77
C SER A 167 -3.42 -3.15 -9.87
N MET A 168 -2.60 -3.21 -8.82
CA MET A 168 -1.44 -4.09 -8.73
C MET A 168 -1.80 -5.58 -8.82
N ALA A 169 -2.89 -5.99 -8.15
CA ALA A 169 -3.42 -7.35 -8.23
C ALA A 169 -3.95 -7.67 -9.62
N PHE A 170 -4.69 -6.76 -10.25
CA PHE A 170 -5.18 -6.92 -11.61
C PHE A 170 -4.05 -7.09 -12.63
N GLN A 171 -3.04 -6.21 -12.59
CA GLN A 171 -1.88 -6.28 -13.48
C GLN A 171 -1.14 -7.62 -13.37
N ALA A 172 -0.96 -8.13 -12.16
CA ALA A 172 -0.30 -9.41 -11.92
C ALA A 172 -1.12 -10.63 -12.40
N ASN A 173 -2.45 -10.53 -12.47
CA ASN A 173 -3.33 -11.61 -12.92
C ASN A 173 -3.66 -11.56 -14.42
N VAL A 174 -3.51 -10.40 -15.06
CA VAL A 174 -3.86 -10.20 -16.49
C VAL A 174 -2.62 -10.22 -17.39
N ILE A 175 -1.46 -9.81 -16.89
CA ILE A 175 -0.22 -9.76 -17.66
C ILE A 175 0.75 -10.78 -17.05
N PRO A 176 0.86 -12.00 -17.60
CA PRO A 176 1.90 -12.92 -17.17
C PRO A 176 3.28 -12.26 -17.41
N PRO A 177 4.27 -12.50 -16.52
CA PRO A 177 5.61 -11.95 -16.72
C PRO A 177 6.13 -12.41 -18.07
N ALA A 178 6.61 -11.46 -18.88
CA ALA A 178 7.19 -11.76 -20.19
C ALA A 178 8.26 -12.83 -20.01
N GLY A 179 7.99 -14.04 -20.53
CA GLY A 179 8.97 -15.12 -20.52
C GLY A 179 10.21 -14.72 -21.33
N PRO A 180 11.39 -15.29 -21.06
CA PRO A 180 12.64 -14.86 -21.67
C PRO A 180 12.76 -15.11 -23.18
N ASN A 181 11.73 -15.66 -23.88
CA ASN A 181 11.79 -15.97 -25.31
C ASN A 181 10.40 -15.90 -26.00
N THR A 182 9.69 -14.79 -25.90
CA THR A 182 8.55 -14.55 -26.80
C THR A 182 8.99 -13.56 -27.88
N PRO A 183 9.07 -13.96 -29.17
CA PRO A 183 9.24 -13.01 -30.26
C PRO A 183 8.14 -11.97 -30.16
N ILE A 184 8.50 -10.70 -30.36
CA ILE A 184 7.54 -9.59 -30.41
C ILE A 184 6.67 -9.81 -31.64
N GLY A 185 5.59 -10.59 -31.49
CA GLY A 185 4.49 -10.59 -32.44
C GLY A 185 3.93 -9.18 -32.48
N GLU A 186 3.66 -8.69 -33.69
CA GLU A 186 3.30 -7.30 -33.96
C GLU A 186 2.29 -6.72 -32.95
N PRO A 187 2.40 -5.42 -32.62
CA PRO A 187 1.57 -4.81 -31.60
C PRO A 187 0.08 -4.96 -31.96
N PHE A 188 -0.63 -5.76 -31.17
CA PHE A 188 -2.09 -5.75 -31.18
C PHE A 188 -2.56 -4.34 -30.81
N ALA A 189 -3.28 -3.70 -31.72
CA ALA A 189 -3.88 -2.40 -31.52
C ALA A 189 -4.74 -2.41 -30.26
N VAL A 190 -4.34 -1.62 -29.26
CA VAL A 190 -5.10 -1.42 -28.03
C VAL A 190 -6.35 -0.59 -28.38
N THR A 191 -7.48 -1.25 -28.64
CA THR A 191 -8.77 -0.57 -28.67
C THR A 191 -9.16 -0.24 -27.23
N ASN A 192 -9.18 1.04 -26.89
CA ASN A 192 -9.55 1.57 -25.58
C ASN A 192 -11.03 1.21 -25.26
N PRO A 193 -11.32 0.27 -24.34
CA PRO A 193 -12.69 -0.18 -24.07
C PRO A 193 -13.53 0.86 -23.32
N LEU A 194 -12.90 1.86 -22.70
CA LEU A 194 -13.59 2.95 -22.00
C LEU A 194 -14.12 4.01 -22.98
N ALA A 195 -13.49 4.16 -24.16
CA ALA A 195 -13.96 5.08 -25.19
C ALA A 195 -15.24 4.57 -25.89
N THR A 196 -15.43 3.25 -25.98
CA THR A 196 -16.59 2.61 -26.60
C THR A 196 -17.83 2.59 -25.69
N PHE A 197 -17.65 2.58 -24.36
CA PHE A 197 -18.77 2.58 -23.41
C PHE A 197 -19.49 3.95 -23.33
N PHE A 198 -18.73 5.06 -23.34
CA PHE A 198 -19.33 6.41 -23.32
C PHE A 198 -19.93 6.82 -24.67
N ALA A 199 -19.37 6.34 -25.79
CA ALA A 199 -19.95 6.56 -27.12
C ALA A 199 -21.30 5.84 -27.30
N ALA A 200 -21.46 4.65 -26.71
CA ALA A 200 -22.73 3.91 -26.74
C ALA A 200 -23.82 4.57 -25.86
N LEU A 201 -23.47 5.12 -24.70
CA LEU A 201 -24.42 5.77 -23.80
C LEU A 201 -24.92 7.13 -24.33
N ALA A 202 -24.06 7.91 -24.98
CA ALA A 202 -24.45 9.18 -25.60
C ALA A 202 -25.43 9.00 -26.77
N ARG A 203 -25.32 7.87 -27.50
CA ARG A 203 -26.19 7.55 -28.65
C ARG A 203 -27.58 7.08 -28.23
N ILE A 204 -27.72 6.49 -27.04
CA ILE A 204 -29.01 6.07 -26.47
C ILE A 204 -29.77 7.28 -25.88
N LEU A 205 -29.07 8.25 -25.29
CA LEU A 205 -29.71 9.44 -24.70
C LEU A 205 -30.04 10.54 -25.73
N GLY A 206 -29.28 10.63 -26.84
CA GLY A 206 -29.58 11.58 -27.93
C GLY A 206 -30.88 11.29 -28.69
N ASN A 207 -31.32 10.03 -28.74
CA ASN A 207 -32.56 9.62 -29.42
C ASN A 207 -33.82 9.76 -28.57
N ILE A 208 -33.71 10.12 -27.27
CA ILE A 208 -34.87 10.24 -26.37
C ILE A 208 -35.30 11.71 -26.19
N PHE A 209 -34.43 12.69 -26.47
CA PHE A 209 -34.73 14.11 -26.23
C PHE A 209 -34.53 15.06 -27.43
N GLY A 210 -34.24 14.55 -28.63
CA GLY A 210 -33.93 15.36 -29.82
C GLY A 210 -35.01 15.46 -30.90
N GLY A 211 -36.29 15.41 -30.54
CA GLY A 211 -37.41 15.41 -31.48
C GLY A 211 -38.33 16.64 -31.37
N LYS A 212 -37.85 17.79 -31.83
CA LYS A 212 -38.56 18.82 -32.63
C LYS A 212 -37.67 20.05 -32.81
#